data_AF-A0A1I6XM85-F1
#
_entry.id   AF-A0A1I6XM85-F1
#
_cell.length_a   1.000
_cell.length_b   1.000
_cell.length_c   1.000
_cell.angle_alpha   90.00
_cell.angle_beta   90.00
_cell.angle_gamma   90.00
#
_symmetry.space_group_name_H-M   'P 1'
#
loop_
_entity.id
_entity.type
_entity.pdbx_description
1 polymer ?
#
loop_
_entity_poly.entity_id
_entity_poly.type
_entity_poly.pdbx_seq_one_letter_code
_entity_poly.pdbx_strand_id
1 'polypeptide(L)'
;MSLFLVFVAIVLVGVAVLLGTGLVPKVFRRGRTGGAGAAFEDGFDEPVASLPPVLLPEQAGAADIDHLRFAVGLRGYRMDQVDQVLDDLRDQIIAKDQKIQALGEELERLRPPTEQPS
;
A
#
# COMPACT_ATOMS: atom_id res chain seq x y z
N MET A 1 19.70 5.41 -37.39
CA MET A 1 21.09 5.85 -37.14
C MET A 1 21.21 6.91 -36.05
N SER A 2 20.35 7.95 -36.02
CA SER A 2 20.38 8.98 -34.97
C SER A 2 20.07 8.46 -33.54
N LEU A 3 19.04 7.62 -33.37
CA LEU A 3 18.65 7.08 -32.05
C LEU A 3 19.75 6.24 -31.38
N PHE A 4 20.54 5.53 -32.19
CA PHE A 4 21.66 4.73 -31.67
C PHE A 4 22.75 5.61 -31.06
N LEU A 5 23.08 6.72 -31.72
CA LEU A 5 24.05 7.70 -31.20
C LEU A 5 23.53 8.40 -29.94
N VAL A 6 22.23 8.71 -29.88
CA VAL A 6 21.59 9.27 -28.68
C VAL A 6 21.63 8.29 -27.52
N PHE A 7 21.33 7.01 -27.77
CA PHE A 7 21.41 5.97 -26.74
C PHE A 7 22.83 5.80 -26.20
N VAL A 8 23.83 5.73 -27.09
CA VAL A 8 25.25 5.64 -26.71
C VAL A 8 25.68 6.87 -25.90
N ALA A 9 25.23 8.07 -26.28
CA ALA A 9 25.52 9.30 -25.54
C ALA A 9 24.93 9.27 -24.13
N ILE A 10 23.68 8.84 -23.96
CA ILE A 10 23.02 8.72 -22.65
C ILE A 10 23.76 7.72 -21.75
N VAL A 11 24.15 6.57 -22.30
CA VAL A 11 24.91 5.55 -21.56
C VAL A 11 26.27 6.09 -21.11
N LEU A 12 26.99 6.79 -22.00
CA LEU A 12 28.28 7.39 -21.66
C LEU A 12 28.17 8.44 -20.56
N VAL A 13 27.16 9.31 -20.63
CA VAL A 13 26.89 10.32 -19.59
C VAL A 13 26.57 9.65 -18.25
N GLY A 14 25.73 8.61 -18.25
CA GLY A 14 25.41 7.85 -17.04
C GLY A 14 26.64 7.19 -16.40
N VAL A 15 27.52 6.60 -17.22
CA VAL A 15 28.78 6.00 -16.76
C VAL A 15 29.73 7.05 -16.19
N ALA A 16 29.89 8.19 -16.85
CA ALA A 16 30.76 9.27 -16.37
C ALA A 16 30.29 9.86 -15.03
N VAL A 17 28.97 10.06 -14.86
CA VAL A 17 28.37 10.51 -13.59
C VAL A 17 28.57 9.47 -12.48
N LEU A 18 28.42 8.19 -12.80
CA LEU A 18 28.61 7.09 -11.86
C LEU A 18 30.07 6.98 -11.38
N LEU A 19 31.03 7.18 -12.28
CA LEU A 19 32.47 7.21 -11.98
C LEU A 19 32.89 8.45 -11.19
N GLY A 20 32.34 9.63 -11.52
CA GLY A 20 32.68 10.90 -10.87
C GLY A 20 32.13 11.07 -9.46
N THR A 21 31.06 10.36 -9.10
CA THR A 21 30.40 10.47 -7.78
C THR A 21 30.96 9.51 -6.72
N GLY A 22 31.98 8.70 -7.04
CA GLY A 22 32.62 7.80 -6.07
C GLY A 22 31.73 6.65 -5.55
N LEU A 23 30.54 6.43 -6.14
CA LEU A 23 29.63 5.34 -5.77
C LEU A 23 30.00 3.97 -6.38
N VAL A 24 31.05 3.92 -7.18
CA VAL A 24 31.51 2.71 -7.88
C VAL A 24 31.90 1.53 -6.95
N PRO A 25 32.45 1.69 -5.73
CA PRO A 25 32.91 0.50 -5.00
C PRO A 25 31.77 -0.27 -4.32
N LYS A 26 30.53 0.24 -4.32
CA LYS A 26 29.41 -0.45 -3.65
C LYS A 26 28.67 -1.45 -4.56
N VAL A 27 28.72 -1.25 -5.87
CA VAL A 27 28.00 -2.10 -6.84
C VAL A 27 28.84 -3.32 -7.26
N PHE A 28 30.17 -3.23 -7.23
CA PHE A 28 31.07 -4.35 -7.59
C PHE A 28 31.40 -5.32 -6.43
N ARG A 29 30.95 -5.08 -5.19
CA ARG A 29 31.12 -6.01 -4.06
C ARG A 29 30.00 -7.06 -3.95
N ARG A 30 29.57 -7.63 -5.07
CA ARG A 30 28.78 -8.87 -5.06
C ARG A 30 29.57 -9.97 -5.77
N GLY A 31 30.50 -10.56 -5.03
CA GLY A 31 31.07 -11.87 -5.37
C GLY A 31 32.49 -12.11 -4.86
N ARG A 32 32.60 -13.05 -3.89
CA ARG A 32 33.75 -13.96 -3.63
C ARG A 32 34.71 -13.58 -2.49
N THR A 33 34.44 -14.04 -1.26
CA THR A 33 35.09 -15.18 -0.56
C THR A 33 34.64 -15.26 0.91
N GLY A 34 34.17 -16.43 1.35
CA GLY A 34 33.87 -16.69 2.76
C GLY A 34 33.18 -18.04 2.96
N GLY A 35 33.87 -19.12 2.61
CA GLY A 35 33.41 -20.47 2.91
C GLY A 35 33.57 -20.81 4.40
N ALA A 36 32.65 -21.65 4.86
CA ALA A 36 32.64 -22.43 6.10
C ALA A 36 32.37 -21.70 7.43
N GLY A 37 31.08 -21.47 7.69
CA GLY A 37 30.45 -22.03 8.89
C GLY A 37 30.73 -21.37 10.24
N ALA A 38 30.34 -20.11 10.42
CA ALA A 38 30.00 -19.53 11.72
C ALA A 38 29.32 -18.17 11.50
N ALA A 39 28.32 -17.85 12.34
CA ALA A 39 27.65 -16.55 12.49
C ALA A 39 26.53 -16.18 11.49
N PHE A 40 25.43 -16.92 11.55
CA PHE A 40 24.09 -16.33 11.37
C PHE A 40 23.16 -16.84 12.48
N GLU A 41 23.60 -16.70 13.73
CA GLU A 41 22.72 -16.58 14.90
C GLU A 41 22.60 -15.09 15.19
N ASP A 42 21.70 -14.38 14.47
CA ASP A 42 21.01 -13.21 15.02
C ASP A 42 19.89 -12.75 14.07
N GLY A 43 18.65 -12.74 14.55
CA GLY A 43 17.66 -11.75 14.10
C GLY A 43 16.78 -12.07 12.88
N PHE A 44 16.51 -13.33 12.54
CA PHE A 44 15.19 -13.61 11.95
C PHE A 44 14.20 -13.69 13.12
N ASP A 45 13.75 -12.52 13.56
CA ASP A 45 12.53 -12.44 14.34
C ASP A 45 11.48 -13.19 13.52
N GLU A 46 11.01 -14.30 14.09
CA GLU A 46 10.01 -15.19 13.50
C GLU A 46 8.88 -14.30 12.96
N PRO A 47 8.46 -14.40 11.68
CA PRO A 47 7.47 -13.49 11.12
C PRO A 47 6.22 -13.50 12.00
N VAL A 48 6.09 -12.48 12.85
CA VAL A 48 5.12 -12.51 13.93
C VAL A 48 3.75 -12.41 13.31
N ALA A 49 3.01 -13.50 13.46
CA ALA A 49 1.59 -13.69 13.15
C ALA A 49 1.19 -13.36 11.70
N SER A 50 1.03 -14.42 10.92
CA SER A 50 -0.06 -14.53 9.95
C SER A 50 -1.40 -14.39 10.66
N LEU A 51 -1.74 -13.18 11.12
CA LEU A 51 -3.14 -12.84 11.35
C LEU A 51 -3.84 -13.12 10.02
N PRO A 52 -4.91 -13.92 10.01
CA PRO A 52 -5.66 -14.15 8.78
C PRO A 52 -5.97 -12.78 8.18
N PRO A 53 -5.73 -12.56 6.87
CA PRO A 53 -6.07 -11.31 6.24
C PRO A 53 -7.55 -11.07 6.56
N VAL A 54 -7.83 -10.12 7.44
CA VAL A 54 -9.19 -9.78 7.79
C VAL A 54 -9.73 -9.10 6.55
N LEU A 55 -10.40 -9.89 5.71
CA LEU A 55 -11.15 -9.40 4.59
C LEU A 55 -12.32 -8.59 5.16
N LEU A 56 -12.60 -7.46 4.52
CA LEU A 56 -13.78 -6.68 4.86
C LEU A 56 -15.03 -7.57 4.75
N PRO A 57 -15.95 -7.52 5.73
CA PRO A 57 -17.22 -8.22 5.62
C PRO A 57 -18.03 -7.69 4.43
N GLU A 58 -18.98 -8.49 3.93
CA GLU A 58 -19.87 -8.14 2.80
C GLU A 58 -20.57 -6.77 2.99
N GLN A 59 -20.84 -6.38 4.24
CA GLN A 59 -21.28 -5.03 4.61
C GLN A 59 -20.27 -4.37 5.54
N ALA A 60 -19.14 -3.93 5.00
CA ALA A 60 -18.14 -3.19 5.76
C ALA A 60 -18.57 -1.75 6.04
N GLY A 61 -18.50 -1.36 7.30
CA GLY A 61 -18.63 0.02 7.76
C GLY A 61 -17.29 0.72 7.88
N ALA A 62 -17.32 2.01 8.19
CA ALA A 62 -16.11 2.82 8.36
C ALA A 62 -15.16 2.27 9.44
N ALA A 63 -15.70 1.74 10.55
CA ALA A 63 -14.90 1.18 11.65
C ALA A 63 -14.15 -0.10 11.24
N ASP A 64 -14.64 -0.85 10.24
CA ASP A 64 -13.99 -2.09 9.79
C ASP A 64 -12.66 -1.81 9.07
N ILE A 65 -12.47 -0.59 8.54
CA ILE A 65 -11.23 -0.16 7.89
C ILE A 65 -10.08 -0.10 8.90
N ASP A 66 -10.35 0.30 10.15
CA ASP A 66 -9.34 0.40 11.23
C ASP A 66 -8.71 -0.94 11.60
N HIS A 67 -9.47 -2.02 11.36
CA HIS A 67 -9.09 -3.38 11.68
C HIS A 67 -8.31 -4.07 10.56
N LEU A 68 -8.16 -3.42 9.39
CA LEU A 68 -7.39 -3.98 8.29
C LEU A 68 -5.91 -4.06 8.65
N ARG A 69 -5.32 -5.22 8.38
CA ARG A 69 -3.90 -5.50 8.58
C ARG A 69 -3.32 -6.10 7.32
N PHE A 70 -2.39 -5.38 6.70
CA PHE A 70 -1.73 -5.80 5.47
C PHE A 70 -0.36 -6.40 5.80
N ALA A 71 -0.06 -7.55 5.20
CA ALA A 71 1.26 -8.17 5.31
C ALA A 71 2.31 -7.40 4.47
N VAL A 72 3.55 -7.34 4.96
CA VAL A 72 4.65 -6.66 4.25
C VAL A 72 5.25 -7.61 3.21
N GLY A 73 5.23 -7.21 1.93
CA GLY A 73 5.78 -7.98 0.81
C GLY A 73 7.06 -7.38 0.22
N LEU A 74 7.87 -8.20 -0.46
CA LEU A 74 9.11 -7.81 -1.18
C LEU A 74 8.90 -6.70 -2.23
N ARG A 75 7.66 -6.52 -2.69
CA ARG A 75 7.18 -5.35 -3.45
C ARG A 75 5.83 -4.92 -2.86
N GLY A 76 5.88 -4.18 -1.76
CA GLY A 76 4.69 -3.60 -1.12
C GLY A 76 4.41 -2.18 -1.61
N TYR A 77 3.16 -1.75 -1.45
CA TYR A 77 2.85 -0.32 -1.44
C TYR A 77 3.50 0.35 -0.24
N ARG A 78 3.74 1.65 -0.33
CA ARG A 78 4.28 2.39 0.82
C ARG A 78 3.20 2.49 1.90
N MET A 79 3.55 2.15 3.13
CA MET A 79 2.62 2.09 4.26
C MET A 79 1.90 3.43 4.50
N ASP A 80 2.63 4.55 4.47
CA ASP A 80 2.07 5.90 4.64
C ASP A 80 1.03 6.27 3.57
N GLN A 81 1.24 5.83 2.33
CA GLN A 81 0.29 6.05 1.24
C GLN A 81 -0.97 5.19 1.41
N VAL A 82 -0.79 3.94 1.83
CA VAL A 82 -1.91 3.05 2.12
C VAL A 82 -2.73 3.61 3.29
N ASP A 83 -2.07 4.01 4.38
CA ASP A 83 -2.70 4.57 5.56
C ASP A 83 -3.53 5.82 5.21
N GLN A 84 -2.96 6.75 4.43
CA GLN A 84 -3.69 7.94 3.97
C GLN A 84 -4.94 7.58 3.15
N VAL A 85 -4.83 6.62 2.23
CA VAL A 85 -5.97 6.21 1.41
C VAL A 85 -7.05 5.52 2.25
N LEU A 86 -6.66 4.75 3.28
CA LEU A 86 -7.61 4.12 4.21
C LEU A 86 -8.31 5.16 5.07
N ASP A 87 -7.60 6.18 5.55
CA ASP A 87 -8.19 7.30 6.28
C ASP A 87 -9.19 8.07 5.40
N ASP A 88 -8.80 8.44 4.18
CA ASP A 88 -9.68 9.11 3.22
C ASP A 88 -10.93 8.26 2.88
N LEU A 89 -10.76 6.93 2.82
CA LEU A 89 -11.86 6.00 2.56
C LEU A 89 -12.81 5.91 3.76
N ARG A 90 -12.28 5.88 4.99
CA ARG A 90 -13.07 5.91 6.23
C ARG A 90 -13.99 7.13 6.24
N ASP A 91 -13.42 8.30 5.97
CA ASP A 91 -14.15 9.57 5.97
C ASP A 91 -15.25 9.59 4.89
N GLN A 92 -14.98 9.05 3.71
CA GLN A 92 -15.96 8.95 2.63
C GLN A 92 -17.13 8.02 2.98
N ILE A 93 -16.88 6.91 3.68
CA ILE A 93 -17.95 6.00 4.11
C ILE A 93 -18.83 6.70 5.15
N ILE A 94 -18.23 7.36 6.14
CA ILE A 94 -18.97 8.13 7.15
C ILE A 94 -19.88 9.17 6.47
N ALA A 95 -19.35 9.94 5.52
CA ALA A 95 -20.11 10.95 4.82
C ALA A 95 -21.27 10.35 4.00
N LYS A 96 -21.06 9.18 3.37
CA LYS A 96 -22.11 8.47 2.64
C LYS A 96 -23.19 7.94 3.57
N ASP A 97 -22.81 7.34 4.69
CA ASP A 97 -23.76 6.79 5.66
C ASP A 97 -24.64 7.89 6.27
N GLN A 98 -24.05 9.02 6.63
CA GLN A 98 -24.79 10.20 7.10
C GLN A 98 -25.79 10.69 6.04
N LYS A 99 -25.37 10.72 4.77
CA LYS A 99 -26.25 11.13 3.67
C LYS A 99 -27.40 10.13 3.47
N ILE A 100 -27.12 8.83 3.55
CA ILE A 100 -28.14 7.78 3.45
C ILE A 100 -29.16 7.92 4.58
N GLN A 101 -28.71 8.15 5.81
CA GLN A 101 -29.58 8.38 6.96
C GLN A 101 -30.46 9.61 6.76
N ALA A 102 -29.87 10.75 6.38
CA ALA A 102 -30.61 11.99 6.13
C ALA A 102 -31.68 11.82 5.04
N LEU A 103 -31.34 11.14 3.94
CA LEU A 103 -32.30 10.84 2.88
C LEU A 103 -33.40 9.87 3.35
N GLY A 104 -33.06 8.88 4.18
CA GLY A 104 -34.04 7.96 4.77
C GLY A 104 -35.05 8.68 5.66
N GLU A 105 -34.59 9.61 6.49
CA GLU A 105 -35.45 10.45 7.35
C GLU A 105 -36.35 11.37 6.52
N GLU A 106 -35.82 11.96 5.44
CA GLU A 106 -36.61 12.80 4.54
C GLU A 106 -37.68 12.00 3.79
N LEU A 107 -37.34 10.79 3.32
CA LEU A 107 -38.31 9.88 2.70
C LEU A 107 -39.41 9.46 3.68
N GLU A 108 -39.08 9.17 4.93
CA GLU A 108 -40.07 8.81 5.94
C GLU A 108 -40.98 10.01 6.29
N ARG A 109 -40.45 11.23 6.32
CA ARG A 109 -41.25 12.45 6.51
C ARG A 109 -42.22 12.70 5.35
N LEU A 110 -41.78 12.41 4.13
CA LEU A 110 -42.57 12.61 2.91
C LEU A 110 -43.53 11.44 2.63
N ARG A 111 -43.37 10.30 3.31
CA ARG A 111 -44.29 9.17 3.20
C ARG A 111 -45.68 9.62 3.65
N PRO A 112 -46.67 9.67 2.74
CA PRO A 112 -48.04 9.94 3.15
C PRO A 112 -48.52 8.81 4.07
N PRO A 113 -49.48 9.08 4.99
CA PRO A 113 -50.06 8.02 5.80
C PRO A 113 -50.66 6.99 4.85
N THR A 114 -50.00 5.85 4.68
CA THR A 114 -50.54 4.74 3.93
C THR A 114 -51.84 4.36 4.61
N GLU A 115 -52.95 4.47 3.87
CA GLU A 115 -54.24 3.92 4.22
C GLU A 115 -54.01 2.51 4.79
N GLN A 116 -54.29 2.37 6.08
CA GLN A 116 -54.19 1.10 6.79
C GLN A 116 -55.14 0.12 6.09
N PRO A 117 -54.67 -1.02 5.55
CA PRO A 117 -55.57 -2.01 5.00
C PRO A 117 -56.45 -2.54 6.14
N SER A 118 -57.76 -2.36 5.97
CA SER A 118 -58.82 -2.82 6.87
C SER A 118 -58.94 -4.34 6.89
#